data_AF-M5BV07-F1
#
_entry.id   AF-M5BV07-F1
#
_cell.length_a   1.000
_cell.length_b   1.000
_cell.length_c   1.000
_cell.angle_alpha   90.00
_cell.angle_beta   90.00
_cell.angle_gamma   90.00
#
_symmetry.space_group_name_H-M   'P 1'
#
loop_
_entity.id
_entity.type
_entity.pdbx_description
1 polymer ?
#
loop_
_entity_poly.entity_id
_entity_poly.type
_entity_poly.pdbx_seq_one_letter_code
_entity_poly.pdbx_strand_id
1 'polypeptide(L)'
;MVATTRGANSPRKLKFSDKIITKGLTTDALVKRMKTLHSELASMDQDNVDTNTFQGVRKELISTTILLHKDKGVRALAACCIADLLRLYAPDAPYTAPELKDIFQFFFRQLSTGLRGPDAPYYNEYFYLLESLASIKSIVLVCDIPAADELLCTIFRNIFDLVPMGLPKNVEMFMAEILVALIDECASIPSEVLEILLAQFLPARTRTDSPAYRLSIGVCTRTSDKLQRHVAQYFGDLLLQHTPDDQTPMAPDDVEELRTAHGLVQRLAQAVDSLLLNVVPQLEEELRVTDQTIRSIATQTLGAIFGDSNETTELLQSE
;
A
#
# COMPACT_ATOMS: atom_id res chain seq x y z
N MET A 1 -17.18 56.04 0.84
CA MET A 1 -17.77 55.02 -0.05
C MET A 1 -16.84 53.81 -0.04
N VAL A 2 -17.14 52.82 0.80
CA VAL A 2 -16.38 51.56 0.83
C VAL A 2 -17.13 50.60 -0.09
N ALA A 3 -16.48 50.21 -1.19
CA ALA A 3 -17.02 49.25 -2.13
C ALA A 3 -17.01 47.86 -1.49
N THR A 4 -18.17 47.45 -0.97
CA THR A 4 -18.42 46.08 -0.55
C THR A 4 -18.49 45.20 -1.79
N THR A 5 -17.39 44.52 -2.14
CA THR A 5 -17.41 43.41 -3.11
C THR A 5 -18.16 42.23 -2.51
N ARG A 6 -19.50 42.27 -2.58
CA ARG A 6 -20.38 41.11 -2.41
C ARG A 6 -20.28 40.23 -3.65
N GLY A 7 -19.35 39.29 -3.62
CA GLY A 7 -19.34 38.11 -4.48
C GLY A 7 -19.29 36.88 -3.58
N ALA A 8 -20.37 36.59 -2.87
CA ALA A 8 -20.52 35.30 -2.21
C ALA A 8 -20.67 34.24 -3.32
N ASN A 9 -19.57 33.61 -3.72
CA ASN A 9 -19.62 32.47 -4.62
C ASN A 9 -20.42 31.37 -3.92
N SER A 10 -21.66 31.15 -4.37
CA SER A 10 -22.48 30.04 -3.88
C SER A 10 -21.77 28.72 -4.20
N PRO A 11 -21.79 27.72 -3.29
CA PRO A 11 -21.18 26.42 -3.52
C PRO A 11 -21.63 25.81 -4.85
N ARG A 12 -20.68 25.26 -5.61
CA ARG A 12 -20.98 24.66 -6.92
C ARG A 12 -21.84 23.42 -6.74
N LYS A 13 -22.98 23.37 -7.44
CA LYS A 13 -23.91 22.24 -7.43
C LYS A 13 -23.60 21.25 -8.54
N LEU A 14 -23.90 19.96 -8.32
CA LEU A 14 -23.91 18.96 -9.38
C LEU A 14 -24.99 19.30 -10.42
N LYS A 15 -24.58 19.47 -11.68
CA LYS A 15 -25.48 19.70 -12.81
C LYS A 15 -25.97 18.38 -13.39
N PHE A 16 -25.18 17.32 -13.30
CA PHE A 16 -25.60 15.96 -13.65
C PHE A 16 -26.85 15.56 -12.86
N SER A 17 -27.96 15.38 -13.58
CA SER A 17 -29.28 15.05 -13.01
C SER A 17 -29.81 13.70 -13.47
N ASP A 18 -29.08 12.99 -14.33
CA ASP A 18 -29.47 11.69 -14.86
C ASP A 18 -29.37 10.61 -13.76
N LYS A 19 -30.32 9.67 -13.73
CA LYS A 19 -30.16 8.46 -12.92
C LYS A 19 -29.13 7.52 -13.57
N ILE A 20 -28.20 7.01 -12.78
CA ILE A 20 -27.21 6.02 -13.21
C ILE A 20 -27.92 4.68 -13.43
N ILE A 21 -28.76 4.26 -12.48
CA ILE A 21 -29.52 3.02 -12.58
C ILE A 21 -30.91 3.30 -13.15
N THR A 22 -31.13 2.97 -14.42
CA THR A 22 -32.41 3.11 -15.10
C THR A 22 -32.78 1.83 -15.83
N LYS A 23 -34.04 1.37 -15.69
CA LYS A 23 -34.54 0.17 -16.38
C LYS A 23 -34.47 0.36 -17.90
N GLY A 24 -33.88 -0.60 -18.61
CA GLY A 24 -33.74 -0.58 -20.08
C GLY A 24 -32.61 0.31 -20.60
N LEU A 25 -31.75 0.85 -19.73
CA LEU A 25 -30.57 1.60 -20.16
C LEU A 25 -29.55 0.65 -20.81
N THR A 26 -29.05 1.00 -21.99
CA THR A 26 -28.00 0.25 -22.66
C THR A 26 -26.64 0.50 -21.99
N THR A 27 -25.71 -0.44 -22.13
CA THR A 27 -24.36 -0.30 -21.60
C THR A 27 -23.65 0.94 -22.15
N ASP A 28 -23.77 1.21 -23.45
CA ASP A 28 -23.16 2.40 -24.07
C ASP A 28 -23.72 3.72 -23.51
N ALA A 29 -25.03 3.76 -23.28
CA ALA A 29 -25.68 4.93 -22.68
C ALA A 29 -25.23 5.12 -21.22
N LEU A 30 -25.07 4.03 -20.46
CA LEU A 30 -24.54 4.07 -19.10
C LEU A 30 -23.09 4.58 -19.09
N VAL A 31 -22.22 4.02 -19.93
CA VAL A 31 -20.82 4.48 -20.06
C VAL A 31 -20.76 5.97 -20.38
N LYS A 32 -21.59 6.46 -21.32
CA LYS A 32 -21.66 7.89 -21.66
C LYS A 32 -22.08 8.74 -20.46
N ARG A 33 -23.08 8.31 -19.68
CA ARG A 33 -23.50 9.00 -18.45
C ARG A 33 -22.39 9.05 -17.42
N MET A 34 -21.69 7.94 -17.20
CA MET A 34 -20.61 7.87 -16.21
C MET A 34 -19.41 8.73 -16.61
N LYS A 35 -19.08 8.81 -17.91
CA LYS A 35 -18.06 9.76 -18.41
C LYS A 35 -18.43 11.21 -18.13
N THR A 36 -19.69 11.59 -18.37
CA THR A 36 -20.17 12.93 -18.05
C THR A 36 -20.09 13.22 -16.55
N LEU A 37 -20.54 12.27 -15.72
CA LEU A 37 -20.49 12.40 -14.26
C LEU A 37 -19.04 12.53 -13.77
N HIS A 38 -18.15 11.64 -14.17
CA HIS A 38 -16.73 11.69 -13.80
C HIS A 38 -16.08 13.02 -14.22
N SER A 39 -16.29 13.45 -15.46
CA SER A 39 -15.73 14.73 -15.94
C SER A 39 -16.21 15.92 -15.11
N GLU A 40 -17.49 15.92 -14.71
CA GLU A 40 -18.02 16.97 -13.86
C GLU A 40 -17.41 16.92 -12.45
N LEU A 41 -17.41 15.75 -11.80
CA LEU A 41 -16.88 15.56 -10.45
C LEU A 41 -15.38 15.88 -10.36
N ALA A 42 -14.57 15.39 -11.31
CA ALA A 42 -13.14 15.66 -11.37
C ALA A 42 -12.83 17.16 -11.48
N SER A 43 -13.69 17.93 -12.17
CA SER A 43 -13.53 19.38 -12.33
C SER A 43 -13.99 20.21 -11.12
N MET A 44 -14.61 19.59 -10.11
CA MET A 44 -15.11 20.28 -8.93
C MET A 44 -14.00 20.48 -7.90
N ASP A 45 -13.99 21.67 -7.31
CA ASP A 45 -13.12 22.04 -6.20
C ASP A 45 -13.78 21.64 -4.88
N GLN A 46 -13.01 20.98 -4.01
CA GLN A 46 -13.48 20.46 -2.72
C GLN A 46 -13.95 21.60 -1.80
N ASP A 47 -13.29 22.76 -1.84
CA ASP A 47 -13.59 23.89 -0.95
C ASP A 47 -14.85 24.68 -1.35
N ASN A 48 -15.41 24.41 -2.54
CA ASN A 48 -16.49 25.20 -3.11
C ASN A 48 -17.57 24.33 -3.77
N VAL A 49 -18.08 23.33 -3.05
CA VAL A 49 -19.05 22.36 -3.56
C VAL A 49 -20.23 22.13 -2.62
N ASP A 50 -21.44 21.96 -3.17
CA ASP A 50 -22.64 21.58 -2.43
C ASP A 50 -22.81 20.06 -2.42
N THR A 51 -22.25 19.41 -1.40
CA THR A 51 -22.26 17.95 -1.25
C THR A 51 -23.66 17.36 -1.10
N ASN A 52 -24.69 18.15 -0.76
CA ASN A 52 -26.07 17.67 -0.69
C ASN A 52 -26.60 17.24 -2.06
N THR A 53 -26.03 17.77 -3.14
CA THR A 53 -26.44 17.43 -4.51
C THR A 53 -25.93 16.06 -4.97
N PHE A 54 -25.02 15.42 -4.23
CA PHE A 54 -24.44 14.12 -4.59
C PHE A 54 -25.21 12.91 -4.08
N GLN A 55 -26.20 13.08 -3.20
CA GLN A 55 -26.85 11.96 -2.50
C GLN A 55 -27.43 10.88 -3.42
N GLY A 56 -27.97 11.29 -4.58
CA GLY A 56 -28.52 10.35 -5.57
C GLY A 56 -27.42 9.47 -6.18
N VAL A 57 -26.40 10.10 -6.77
CA VAL A 57 -25.30 9.38 -7.43
C VAL A 57 -24.47 8.56 -6.44
N ARG A 58 -24.25 9.07 -5.22
CA ARG A 58 -23.50 8.41 -4.15
C ARG A 58 -24.00 7.00 -3.87
N LYS A 59 -25.32 6.82 -3.72
CA LYS A 59 -25.94 5.52 -3.42
C LYS A 59 -25.98 4.61 -4.65
N GLU A 60 -26.22 5.15 -5.83
CA GLU A 60 -26.30 4.37 -7.06
C GLU A 60 -24.95 3.79 -7.48
N LEU A 61 -23.86 4.55 -7.30
CA LEU A 61 -22.49 4.15 -7.67
C LEU A 61 -21.97 2.93 -6.90
N ILE A 62 -22.35 2.79 -5.63
CA ILE A 62 -21.93 1.65 -4.80
C ILE A 62 -22.88 0.45 -4.89
N SER A 63 -23.91 0.53 -5.73
CA SER A 63 -24.83 -0.59 -5.91
C SER A 63 -24.11 -1.78 -6.54
N THR A 64 -24.52 -2.99 -6.15
CA THR A 64 -23.99 -4.24 -6.73
C THR A 64 -24.15 -4.32 -8.24
N THR A 65 -25.18 -3.66 -8.80
CA THR A 65 -25.41 -3.57 -10.25
C THR A 65 -24.29 -2.82 -10.97
N ILE A 66 -23.67 -1.83 -10.32
CA ILE A 66 -22.55 -1.05 -10.86
C ILE A 66 -21.21 -1.71 -10.49
N LEU A 67 -20.99 -2.06 -9.22
CA LEU A 67 -19.71 -2.62 -8.76
C LEU A 67 -19.39 -3.99 -9.40
N LEU A 68 -20.42 -4.79 -9.68
CA LEU A 68 -20.30 -6.10 -10.34
C LEU A 68 -20.77 -6.09 -11.79
N HIS A 69 -20.84 -4.90 -12.41
CA HIS A 69 -21.27 -4.78 -13.80
C HIS A 69 -20.36 -5.59 -14.74
N LYS A 70 -20.94 -6.22 -15.76
CA LYS A 70 -20.20 -7.09 -16.70
C LYS A 70 -19.20 -6.31 -17.55
N ASP A 71 -19.58 -5.11 -17.95
CA ASP A 71 -18.72 -4.21 -18.73
C ASP A 71 -17.58 -3.62 -17.88
N LYS A 72 -16.36 -3.63 -18.45
CA LYS A 72 -15.15 -3.11 -17.78
C LYS A 72 -15.14 -1.59 -17.70
N GLY A 73 -15.63 -0.89 -18.73
CA GLY A 73 -15.69 0.56 -18.76
C GLY A 73 -16.62 1.13 -17.70
N VAL A 74 -17.78 0.50 -17.50
CA VAL A 74 -18.69 0.86 -16.40
C VAL A 74 -17.99 0.78 -15.04
N ARG A 75 -17.26 -0.30 -14.77
CA ARG A 75 -16.54 -0.47 -13.49
C ARG A 75 -15.37 0.51 -13.34
N ALA A 76 -14.59 0.74 -14.40
CA ALA A 76 -13.48 1.69 -14.37
C ALA A 76 -13.97 3.13 -14.08
N LEU A 77 -15.03 3.56 -14.77
CA LEU A 77 -15.63 4.87 -14.55
C LEU A 77 -16.33 4.99 -13.19
N ALA A 78 -16.93 3.89 -12.69
CA ALA A 78 -17.49 3.86 -11.34
C ALA A 78 -16.39 4.14 -10.31
N ALA A 79 -15.23 3.50 -10.47
CA ALA A 79 -14.12 3.67 -9.55
C ALA A 79 -13.63 5.13 -9.52
N CYS A 80 -13.49 5.76 -10.70
CA CYS A 80 -13.13 7.18 -10.80
C CYS A 80 -14.17 8.08 -10.12
N CYS A 81 -15.46 7.87 -10.39
CA CYS A 81 -16.54 8.66 -9.78
C CYS A 81 -16.55 8.52 -8.25
N ILE A 82 -16.35 7.31 -7.72
CA ILE A 82 -16.34 7.08 -6.27
C ILE A 82 -15.08 7.72 -5.65
N ALA A 83 -13.92 7.65 -6.30
CA ALA A 83 -12.70 8.32 -5.85
C ALA A 83 -12.89 9.85 -5.80
N ASP A 84 -13.52 10.43 -6.82
CA ASP A 84 -13.88 11.86 -6.81
C ASP A 84 -14.84 12.21 -5.68
N LEU A 85 -15.82 11.35 -5.38
CA LEU A 85 -16.72 11.58 -4.25
C LEU A 85 -15.95 11.53 -2.92
N LEU A 86 -15.04 10.57 -2.72
CA LEU A 86 -14.20 10.54 -1.52
C LEU A 86 -13.38 11.84 -1.37
N ARG A 87 -12.80 12.34 -2.46
CA ARG A 87 -12.09 13.63 -2.49
C ARG A 87 -13.00 14.80 -2.14
N LEU A 88 -14.15 14.92 -2.79
CA LEU A 88 -15.06 16.06 -2.63
C LEU A 88 -15.76 16.11 -1.26
N TYR A 89 -15.88 14.97 -0.59
CA TYR A 89 -16.44 14.89 0.76
C TYR A 89 -15.39 15.02 1.87
N ALA A 90 -14.09 14.92 1.55
CA ALA A 90 -13.04 15.01 2.56
C ALA A 90 -13.16 16.34 3.35
N PRO A 91 -12.90 16.32 4.68
CA PRO A 91 -12.36 15.21 5.46
C PRO A 91 -13.37 14.12 5.85
N ASP A 92 -14.68 14.38 5.73
CA ASP A 92 -15.74 13.49 6.22
C ASP A 92 -16.25 12.55 5.12
N ALA A 93 -15.69 11.33 5.07
CA ALA A 93 -16.08 10.33 4.09
C ALA A 93 -17.61 10.08 4.12
N PRO A 94 -18.28 10.04 2.96
CA PRO A 94 -19.74 9.97 2.93
C PRO A 94 -20.26 8.54 3.14
N TYR A 95 -19.38 7.55 3.31
CA TYR A 95 -19.73 6.14 3.35
C TYR A 95 -19.51 5.56 4.74
N THR A 96 -20.33 4.57 5.10
CA THR A 96 -20.15 3.79 6.33
C THR A 96 -18.95 2.85 6.21
N ALA A 97 -18.40 2.37 7.34
CA ALA A 97 -17.25 1.46 7.32
C ALA A 97 -17.45 0.18 6.47
N PRO A 98 -18.61 -0.50 6.47
CA PRO A 98 -18.86 -1.63 5.58
C PRO A 98 -18.87 -1.23 4.10
N GLU A 99 -19.47 -0.08 3.76
CA GLU A 99 -19.47 0.44 2.38
C GLU A 99 -18.03 0.80 1.94
N LEU A 100 -17.23 1.42 2.82
CA LEU A 100 -15.82 1.71 2.54
C LEU A 100 -15.03 0.43 2.29
N LYS A 101 -15.27 -0.64 3.07
CA LYS A 101 -14.65 -1.95 2.84
C LYS A 101 -14.94 -2.47 1.43
N ASP A 102 -16.21 -2.45 1.02
CA ASP A 102 -16.63 -2.89 -0.32
C ASP A 102 -16.04 -2.00 -1.43
N ILE A 103 -15.98 -0.69 -1.22
CA ILE A 103 -15.40 0.29 -2.15
C ILE A 103 -13.91 0.02 -2.36
N PHE A 104 -13.12 -0.12 -1.28
CA PHE A 104 -11.68 -0.35 -1.41
C PHE A 104 -11.38 -1.74 -1.99
N GLN A 105 -12.12 -2.78 -1.61
CA GLN A 105 -12.02 -4.08 -2.27
C GLN A 105 -12.31 -3.98 -3.78
N PHE A 106 -13.32 -3.18 -4.15
CA PHE A 106 -13.64 -2.90 -5.55
C PHE A 106 -12.52 -2.14 -6.27
N PHE A 107 -11.96 -1.10 -5.66
CA PHE A 107 -10.85 -0.33 -6.22
C PHE A 107 -9.63 -1.20 -6.51
N PHE A 108 -9.16 -1.98 -5.54
CA PHE A 108 -7.99 -2.82 -5.74
C PHE A 108 -8.25 -3.96 -6.72
N ARG A 109 -9.48 -4.47 -6.80
CA ARG A 109 -9.87 -5.39 -7.89
C ARG A 109 -9.78 -4.72 -9.26
N GLN A 110 -10.19 -3.46 -9.38
CA GLN A 110 -10.06 -2.70 -10.62
C GLN A 110 -8.58 -2.48 -10.99
N LEU A 111 -7.75 -2.06 -10.03
CA LEU A 111 -6.32 -1.86 -10.25
C LEU A 111 -5.61 -3.17 -10.66
N SER A 112 -5.80 -4.27 -9.93
CA SER A 112 -5.14 -5.55 -10.22
C SER A 112 -5.50 -6.13 -11.59
N THR A 113 -6.71 -5.86 -12.09
CA THR A 113 -7.20 -6.40 -13.37
C THR A 113 -7.00 -5.44 -14.54
N GLY A 114 -6.99 -4.14 -14.30
CA GLY A 114 -7.03 -3.10 -15.32
C GLY A 114 -5.71 -2.37 -15.55
N LEU A 115 -4.87 -2.24 -14.52
CA LEU A 115 -3.62 -1.49 -14.59
C LEU A 115 -2.50 -2.35 -15.21
N ARG A 116 -2.63 -2.66 -16.50
CA ARG A 116 -1.76 -3.59 -17.26
C ARG A 116 -0.89 -2.92 -18.33
N GLY A 117 -0.70 -1.59 -18.22
CA GLY A 117 0.12 -0.78 -19.13
C GLY A 117 -0.70 0.14 -20.05
N PRO A 118 -0.08 1.14 -20.69
CA PRO A 118 -0.77 2.22 -21.40
C PRO A 118 -1.71 1.80 -22.53
N ASP A 119 -1.43 0.66 -23.17
CA ASP A 119 -2.25 0.12 -24.26
C ASP A 119 -3.48 -0.67 -23.77
N ALA A 120 -3.60 -0.90 -22.46
CA ALA A 120 -4.72 -1.62 -21.89
C ALA A 120 -6.02 -0.79 -21.98
N PRO A 121 -7.17 -1.42 -22.27
CA PRO A 121 -8.46 -0.72 -22.28
C PRO A 121 -8.73 -0.05 -20.93
N TYR A 122 -9.14 1.23 -20.98
CA TYR A 122 -9.42 2.05 -19.80
C TYR A 122 -8.23 2.27 -18.85
N TYR A 123 -6.99 2.13 -19.36
CA TYR A 123 -5.79 2.37 -18.56
C TYR A 123 -5.80 3.75 -17.88
N ASN A 124 -6.25 4.79 -18.60
CA ASN A 124 -6.30 6.15 -18.07
C ASN A 124 -7.22 6.25 -16.84
N GLU A 125 -8.36 5.57 -16.83
CA GLU A 125 -9.26 5.51 -15.69
C GLU A 125 -8.63 4.78 -14.49
N TYR A 126 -7.91 3.67 -14.72
CA TYR A 126 -7.20 2.97 -13.64
C TYR A 126 -6.00 3.76 -13.10
N PHE A 127 -5.28 4.45 -13.99
CA PHE A 127 -4.22 5.37 -13.63
C PHE A 127 -4.76 6.52 -12.77
N TYR A 128 -5.86 7.15 -13.21
CA TYR A 128 -6.53 8.21 -12.47
C TYR A 128 -6.95 7.75 -11.07
N LEU A 129 -7.53 6.55 -10.96
CA LEU A 129 -7.90 5.99 -9.67
C LEU A 129 -6.70 5.88 -8.73
N LEU A 130 -5.58 5.31 -9.22
CA LEU A 130 -4.36 5.16 -8.43
C LEU A 130 -3.79 6.52 -8.01
N GLU A 131 -3.67 7.45 -8.95
CA GLU A 131 -3.19 8.82 -8.72
C GLU A 131 -4.05 9.56 -7.69
N SER A 132 -5.38 9.44 -7.80
CA SER A 132 -6.32 10.07 -6.87
C SER A 132 -6.18 9.50 -5.46
N LEU A 133 -6.08 8.16 -5.31
CA LEU A 133 -5.92 7.52 -4.00
C LEU A 133 -4.62 7.96 -3.31
N ALA A 134 -3.53 8.05 -4.07
CA ALA A 134 -2.23 8.47 -3.57
C ALA A 134 -2.20 9.97 -3.22
N SER A 135 -2.66 10.82 -4.13
CA SER A 135 -2.52 12.29 -4.00
C SER A 135 -3.46 12.87 -2.95
N ILE A 136 -4.69 12.35 -2.87
CA ILE A 136 -5.69 12.77 -1.87
C ILE A 136 -5.48 12.04 -0.54
N LYS A 137 -4.69 10.95 -0.54
CA LYS A 137 -4.52 10.04 0.59
C LYS A 137 -5.83 9.46 1.12
N SER A 138 -6.89 9.39 0.30
CA SER A 138 -8.16 8.79 0.73
C SER A 138 -8.05 7.31 1.08
N ILE A 139 -6.94 6.65 0.71
CA ILE A 139 -6.63 5.27 1.09
C ILE A 139 -6.54 5.04 2.60
N VAL A 140 -6.19 6.07 3.38
CA VAL A 140 -6.02 5.97 4.83
C VAL A 140 -7.32 5.65 5.56
N LEU A 141 -8.47 5.91 4.92
CA LEU A 141 -9.79 5.51 5.41
C LEU A 141 -9.89 3.98 5.64
N VAL A 142 -9.03 3.17 5.01
CA VAL A 142 -8.93 1.73 5.29
C VAL A 142 -8.54 1.46 6.73
N CYS A 143 -7.67 2.30 7.31
CA CYS A 143 -7.17 2.15 8.68
C CYS A 143 -8.27 2.36 9.74
N ASP A 144 -9.34 3.07 9.39
CA ASP A 144 -10.49 3.33 10.28
C ASP A 144 -11.58 2.24 10.18
N ILE A 145 -11.45 1.29 9.26
CA ILE A 145 -12.42 0.20 9.09
C ILE A 145 -12.19 -0.87 10.18
N PRO A 146 -13.24 -1.33 10.89
CA PRO A 146 -13.11 -2.43 11.83
C PRO A 146 -12.64 -3.73 11.14
N ALA A 147 -11.63 -4.39 11.71
CA ALA A 147 -11.04 -5.62 11.17
C ALA A 147 -10.56 -5.46 9.70
N ALA A 148 -9.78 -4.40 9.44
CA ALA A 148 -9.22 -4.08 8.13
C ALA A 148 -7.99 -4.92 7.74
N ASP A 149 -7.42 -5.73 8.64
CA ASP A 149 -6.17 -6.46 8.43
C ASP A 149 -6.16 -7.26 7.11
N GLU A 150 -7.21 -8.03 6.84
CA GLU A 150 -7.34 -8.81 5.61
C GLU A 150 -7.33 -7.90 4.35
N LEU A 151 -7.96 -6.73 4.44
CA LEU A 151 -7.99 -5.75 3.35
C LEU A 151 -6.61 -5.11 3.17
N LEU A 152 -5.92 -4.74 4.25
CA LEU A 152 -4.54 -4.26 4.21
C LEU A 152 -3.62 -5.28 3.53
N CYS A 153 -3.64 -6.54 3.97
CA CYS A 153 -2.84 -7.61 3.36
C CYS A 153 -3.16 -7.77 1.86
N THR A 154 -4.44 -7.72 1.50
CA THR A 154 -4.89 -7.81 0.10
C THR A 154 -4.35 -6.65 -0.73
N ILE A 155 -4.34 -5.43 -0.19
CA ILE A 155 -3.80 -4.24 -0.86
C ILE A 155 -2.29 -4.39 -1.13
N PHE A 156 -1.53 -4.80 -0.11
CA PHE A 156 -0.08 -4.99 -0.23
C PHE A 156 0.24 -6.07 -1.27
N ARG A 157 -0.43 -7.24 -1.20
CA ARG A 157 -0.28 -8.31 -2.21
C ARG A 157 -0.56 -7.81 -3.62
N ASN A 158 -1.71 -7.16 -3.82
CA ASN A 158 -2.11 -6.65 -5.13
C ASN A 158 -1.07 -5.70 -5.72
N ILE A 159 -0.51 -4.80 -4.91
CA ILE A 159 0.53 -3.87 -5.36
C ILE A 159 1.81 -4.64 -5.71
N PHE A 160 2.29 -5.54 -4.86
CA PHE A 160 3.49 -6.32 -5.14
C PHE A 160 3.34 -7.32 -6.29
N ASP A 161 2.11 -7.73 -6.63
CA ASP A 161 1.82 -8.54 -7.83
C ASP A 161 1.76 -7.69 -9.12
N LEU A 162 1.43 -6.39 -9.00
CA LEU A 162 1.37 -5.46 -10.14
C LEU A 162 2.76 -4.93 -10.54
N VAL A 163 3.61 -4.66 -9.57
CA VAL A 163 4.92 -4.00 -9.77
C VAL A 163 5.85 -4.77 -10.73
N PRO A 164 5.93 -6.11 -10.72
CA PRO A 164 6.72 -6.88 -11.68
C PRO A 164 6.28 -6.73 -13.15
N MET A 165 5.12 -6.13 -13.44
CA MET A 165 4.60 -5.97 -14.80
C MET A 165 5.35 -4.90 -15.63
N GLY A 166 6.35 -4.21 -15.06
CA GLY A 166 7.12 -3.18 -15.76
C GLY A 166 6.30 -1.91 -16.04
N LEU A 167 5.52 -1.48 -15.04
CA LEU A 167 4.68 -0.28 -15.14
C LEU A 167 5.53 1.01 -15.20
N PRO A 168 4.98 2.12 -15.72
CA PRO A 168 5.68 3.40 -15.74
C PRO A 168 6.13 3.86 -14.34
N LYS A 169 7.26 4.57 -14.25
CA LYS A 169 7.86 4.97 -12.96
C LYS A 169 6.92 5.81 -12.07
N ASN A 170 6.10 6.69 -12.67
CA ASN A 170 5.12 7.47 -11.91
C ASN A 170 4.02 6.58 -11.28
N VAL A 171 3.66 5.46 -11.91
CA VAL A 171 2.74 4.47 -11.32
C VAL A 171 3.37 3.80 -10.11
N GLU A 172 4.64 3.39 -10.20
CA GLU A 172 5.38 2.85 -9.06
C GLU A 172 5.46 3.85 -7.90
N MET A 173 5.65 5.15 -8.21
CA MET A 173 5.63 6.21 -7.19
C MET A 173 4.29 6.32 -6.46
N PHE A 174 3.17 6.30 -7.18
CA PHE A 174 1.85 6.32 -6.53
C PHE A 174 1.56 5.06 -5.70
N MET A 175 2.03 3.89 -6.15
CA MET A 175 1.98 2.67 -5.34
C MET A 175 2.79 2.82 -4.05
N ALA A 176 3.98 3.42 -4.10
CA ALA A 176 4.79 3.71 -2.93
C ALA A 176 4.07 4.65 -1.96
N GLU A 177 3.49 5.75 -2.45
CA GLU A 177 2.72 6.69 -1.62
C GLU A 177 1.55 6.02 -0.91
N ILE A 178 0.84 5.11 -1.60
CA ILE A 178 -0.26 4.35 -1.00
C ILE A 178 0.24 3.43 0.12
N LEU A 179 1.29 2.65 -0.11
CA LEU A 179 1.82 1.74 0.90
C LEU A 179 2.38 2.49 2.11
N VAL A 180 3.09 3.60 1.88
CA VAL A 180 3.61 4.47 2.94
C VAL A 180 2.48 5.06 3.78
N ALA A 181 1.46 5.64 3.13
CA ALA A 181 0.32 6.22 3.84
C ALA A 181 -0.42 5.17 4.70
N LEU A 182 -0.58 3.95 4.20
CA LEU A 182 -1.21 2.86 4.97
C LEU A 182 -0.38 2.45 6.19
N ILE A 183 0.95 2.35 6.05
CA ILE A 183 1.82 2.05 7.19
C ILE A 183 1.76 3.19 8.20
N ASP A 184 1.90 4.44 7.77
CA ASP A 184 1.95 5.61 8.67
C ASP A 184 0.65 5.81 9.46
N GLU A 185 -0.50 5.43 8.91
CA GLU A 185 -1.81 5.65 9.54
C GLU A 185 -2.37 4.43 10.29
N CYS A 186 -1.92 3.20 9.99
CA CYS A 186 -2.45 2.02 10.70
C CYS A 186 -2.09 2.01 12.19
N ALA A 187 -3.04 1.71 13.09
CA ALA A 187 -2.74 1.66 14.53
C ALA A 187 -1.70 0.58 14.89
N SER A 188 -1.76 -0.55 14.20
CA SER A 188 -0.81 -1.66 14.29
C SER A 188 -0.63 -2.31 12.92
N ILE A 189 0.60 -2.72 12.60
CA ILE A 189 0.89 -3.39 11.34
C ILE A 189 0.56 -4.89 11.48
N PRO A 190 -0.32 -5.46 10.65
CA PRO A 190 -0.57 -6.90 10.64
C PRO A 190 0.70 -7.69 10.28
N SER A 191 0.97 -8.81 10.95
CA SER A 191 2.18 -9.63 10.72
C SER A 191 2.33 -10.02 9.24
N GLU A 192 1.22 -10.37 8.59
CA GLU A 192 1.21 -10.74 7.18
C GLU A 192 1.59 -9.57 6.24
N VAL A 193 1.26 -8.32 6.59
CA VAL A 193 1.73 -7.13 5.84
C VAL A 193 3.25 -7.00 5.93
N LEU A 194 3.79 -7.21 7.13
CA LEU A 194 5.24 -7.20 7.35
C LEU A 194 5.92 -8.32 6.57
N GLU A 195 5.38 -9.53 6.60
CA GLU A 195 5.89 -10.67 5.82
C GLU A 195 5.88 -10.39 4.32
N ILE A 196 4.83 -9.75 3.78
CA ILE A 196 4.76 -9.37 2.36
C ILE A 196 5.90 -8.39 1.99
N LEU A 197 6.20 -7.42 2.85
CA LEU A 197 7.30 -6.46 2.66
C LEU A 197 8.67 -7.16 2.72
N LEU A 198 8.90 -7.94 3.77
CA LEU A 198 10.16 -8.63 4.03
C LEU A 198 10.44 -9.72 3.00
N ALA A 199 9.41 -10.39 2.49
CA ALA A 199 9.55 -11.41 1.46
C ALA A 199 10.23 -10.87 0.19
N GLN A 200 10.12 -9.57 -0.11
CA GLN A 200 10.78 -8.98 -1.27
C GLN A 200 12.31 -9.02 -1.17
N PHE A 201 12.86 -9.18 0.05
CA PHE A 201 14.29 -9.29 0.31
C PHE A 201 14.78 -10.75 0.32
N LEU A 202 13.91 -11.76 0.18
CA LEU A 202 14.32 -13.17 0.10
C LEU A 202 15.01 -13.49 -1.24
N PRO A 203 16.00 -14.41 -1.29
CA PRO A 203 16.86 -14.59 -2.47
C PRO A 203 16.06 -15.02 -3.72
N ALA A 204 14.96 -15.74 -3.53
CA ALA A 204 14.06 -16.13 -4.62
C ALA A 204 13.40 -14.94 -5.32
N ARG A 205 13.34 -13.77 -4.67
CA ARG A 205 12.70 -12.54 -5.15
C ARG A 205 13.69 -11.39 -5.34
N THR A 206 14.85 -11.45 -4.69
CA THR A 206 15.91 -10.44 -4.76
C THR A 206 16.73 -10.60 -6.03
N ARG A 207 16.27 -9.93 -7.09
CA ARG A 207 17.18 -9.40 -8.10
C ARG A 207 17.33 -7.91 -7.83
N THR A 208 18.53 -7.36 -7.80
CA THR A 208 18.78 -5.94 -7.54
C THR A 208 18.07 -5.01 -8.54
N ASP A 209 17.70 -5.53 -9.73
CA ASP A 209 16.89 -4.85 -10.75
C ASP A 209 15.37 -5.04 -10.59
N SER A 210 14.91 -5.80 -9.59
CA SER A 210 13.49 -6.08 -9.36
C SER A 210 12.74 -4.80 -8.95
N PRO A 211 11.68 -4.41 -9.69
CA PRO A 211 10.84 -3.28 -9.30
C PRO A 211 10.20 -3.46 -7.91
N ALA A 212 9.83 -4.70 -7.56
CA ALA A 212 9.23 -5.01 -6.26
C ALA A 212 10.23 -4.81 -5.11
N TYR A 213 11.50 -5.20 -5.34
CA TYR A 213 12.57 -4.98 -4.37
C TYR A 213 12.82 -3.49 -4.14
N ARG A 214 12.93 -2.69 -5.21
CA ARG A 214 13.11 -1.23 -5.10
C ARG A 214 11.93 -0.54 -4.41
N LEU A 215 10.70 -0.98 -4.72
CA LEU A 215 9.51 -0.47 -4.05
C LEU A 215 9.55 -0.77 -2.55
N SER A 216 9.88 -2.01 -2.17
CA SER A 216 9.98 -2.42 -0.77
C SER A 216 11.04 -1.59 -0.03
N ILE A 217 12.22 -1.38 -0.63
CA ILE A 217 13.24 -0.47 -0.08
C ILE A 217 12.66 0.93 0.15
N GLY A 218 12.07 1.53 -0.88
CA GLY A 218 11.54 2.89 -0.78
C GLY A 218 10.44 3.05 0.29
N VAL A 219 9.57 2.05 0.44
CA VAL A 219 8.53 2.03 1.47
C VAL A 219 9.15 1.86 2.86
N CYS A 220 10.04 0.87 3.04
CA CYS A 220 10.68 0.58 4.31
C CYS A 220 11.56 1.73 4.81
N THR A 221 12.33 2.37 3.94
CA THR A 221 13.16 3.53 4.29
C THR A 221 12.30 4.71 4.77
N ARG A 222 11.13 4.93 4.15
CA ARG A 222 10.26 6.06 4.50
C ARG A 222 9.43 5.83 5.75
N THR A 223 9.26 4.58 6.17
CA THR A 223 8.40 4.20 7.31
C THR A 223 9.17 3.44 8.38
N SER A 224 10.50 3.61 8.41
CA SER A 224 11.40 2.88 9.31
C SER A 224 11.03 3.05 10.78
N ASP A 225 10.68 4.26 11.19
CA ASP A 225 10.34 4.58 12.58
C ASP A 225 9.16 3.75 13.10
N LYS A 226 8.22 3.42 12.21
CA LYS A 226 7.07 2.59 12.54
C LYS A 226 7.37 1.10 12.41
N LEU A 227 8.14 0.71 11.39
CA LEU A 227 8.46 -0.69 11.10
C LEU A 227 9.49 -1.30 12.07
N GLN A 228 10.48 -0.54 12.54
CA GLN A 228 11.62 -1.04 13.33
C GLN A 228 11.23 -1.97 14.48
N ARG A 229 10.20 -1.61 15.26
CA ARG A 229 9.74 -2.44 16.40
C ARG A 229 9.07 -3.73 15.93
N HIS A 230 8.28 -3.66 14.85
CA HIS A 230 7.61 -4.82 14.29
C HIS A 230 8.59 -5.78 13.62
N VAL A 231 9.61 -5.26 12.93
CA VAL A 231 10.71 -6.06 12.37
C VAL A 231 11.47 -6.79 13.48
N ALA A 232 11.80 -6.09 14.57
CA ALA A 232 12.45 -6.71 15.71
C ALA A 232 11.58 -7.77 16.38
N GLN A 233 10.28 -7.53 16.53
CA GLN A 233 9.36 -8.55 17.04
C GLN A 233 9.30 -9.77 16.12
N TYR A 234 9.18 -9.56 14.80
CA TYR A 234 9.16 -10.63 13.81
C TYR A 234 10.39 -11.53 13.90
N PHE A 235 11.59 -10.95 13.95
CA PHE A 235 12.81 -11.74 14.11
C PHE A 235 12.87 -12.41 15.49
N GLY A 236 12.52 -11.72 16.57
CA GLY A 236 12.50 -12.31 17.91
C GLY A 236 11.58 -13.54 17.99
N ASP A 237 10.39 -13.46 17.40
CA ASP A 237 9.44 -14.58 17.34
C ASP A 237 9.98 -15.75 16.50
N LEU A 238 10.61 -15.45 15.35
CA LEU A 238 11.20 -16.47 14.48
C LEU A 238 12.40 -17.17 15.14
N LEU A 239 13.27 -16.41 15.82
CA LEU A 239 14.41 -16.95 16.56
C LEU A 239 13.95 -17.83 17.71
N LEU A 240 12.93 -17.39 18.46
CA LEU A 240 12.37 -18.16 19.58
C LEU A 240 11.72 -19.47 19.10
N GLN A 241 11.06 -19.47 17.94
CA GLN A 241 10.41 -20.67 17.38
C GLN A 241 11.39 -21.77 17.00
N HIS A 242 12.60 -21.41 16.55
CA HIS A 242 13.60 -22.36 16.04
C HIS A 242 14.80 -22.56 16.99
N THR A 243 14.77 -21.95 18.17
CA THR A 243 15.77 -22.20 19.22
C THR A 243 15.30 -23.37 20.10
N PRO A 244 16.02 -24.50 20.14
CA PRO A 244 15.66 -25.63 20.98
C PRO A 244 15.86 -25.31 22.47
N ASP A 245 15.13 -26.02 23.34
CA ASP A 245 15.43 -26.04 24.77
C ASP A 245 16.85 -26.58 25.02
N ASP A 246 17.52 -26.10 26.07
CA ASP A 246 18.93 -26.40 26.44
C ASP A 246 19.33 -27.89 26.47
N GLN A 247 18.37 -28.82 26.44
CA GLN A 247 18.57 -30.27 26.52
C GLN A 247 18.32 -31.00 25.19
N THR A 248 17.90 -30.31 24.14
CA THR A 248 17.53 -30.92 22.86
C THR A 248 18.48 -30.47 21.75
N PRO A 249 19.06 -31.40 20.98
CA PRO A 249 19.82 -31.03 19.78
C PRO A 249 18.92 -30.32 18.77
N MET A 250 19.42 -29.25 18.16
CA MET A 250 18.68 -28.52 17.12
C MET A 250 18.38 -29.41 15.92
N ALA A 251 17.14 -29.43 15.45
CA ALA A 251 16.78 -30.17 14.27
C ALA A 251 17.42 -29.55 13.01
N PRO A 252 17.79 -30.34 11.99
CA PRO A 252 18.35 -29.80 10.75
C PRO A 252 17.47 -28.74 10.08
N ASP A 253 16.14 -28.89 10.17
CA ASP A 253 15.18 -27.95 9.59
C ASP A 253 15.19 -26.60 10.34
N ASP A 254 15.28 -26.62 11.68
CA ASP A 254 15.39 -25.40 12.50
C ASP A 254 16.69 -24.63 12.21
N VAL A 255 17.80 -25.36 11.97
CA VAL A 255 19.06 -24.74 11.55
C VAL A 255 18.88 -23.96 10.24
N GLU A 256 18.13 -24.51 9.28
CA GLU A 256 17.93 -23.90 7.97
C GLU A 256 16.99 -22.68 8.03
N GLU A 257 15.94 -22.75 8.86
CA GLU A 257 15.05 -21.61 9.11
C GLU A 257 15.80 -20.46 9.81
N LEU A 258 16.63 -20.76 10.83
CA LEU A 258 17.51 -19.76 11.44
C LEU A 258 18.46 -19.14 10.40
N ARG A 259 19.10 -19.95 9.55
CA ARG A 259 19.95 -19.43 8.47
C ARG A 259 19.18 -18.53 7.51
N THR A 260 17.93 -18.87 7.20
CA THR A 260 17.07 -18.07 6.34
C THR A 260 16.72 -16.73 7.00
N ALA A 261 16.38 -16.74 8.28
CA ALA A 261 16.13 -15.54 9.09
C ALA A 261 17.36 -14.61 9.09
N HIS A 262 18.52 -15.14 9.43
CA HIS A 262 19.78 -14.39 9.44
C HIS A 262 20.19 -13.88 8.06
N GLY A 263 19.99 -14.67 7.00
CA GLY A 263 20.23 -14.24 5.63
C GLY A 263 19.30 -13.09 5.21
N LEU A 264 18.07 -13.04 5.74
CA LEU A 264 17.17 -11.91 5.57
C LEU A 264 17.67 -10.67 6.33
N VAL A 265 18.14 -10.82 7.58
CA VAL A 265 18.77 -9.72 8.35
C VAL A 265 19.94 -9.11 7.59
N GLN A 266 20.84 -9.92 7.05
CA GLN A 266 21.98 -9.43 6.26
C GLN A 266 21.54 -8.59 5.05
N ARG A 267 20.51 -9.04 4.32
CA ARG A 267 19.99 -8.29 3.17
C ARG A 267 19.26 -7.02 3.56
N LEU A 268 18.58 -7.01 4.70
CA LEU A 268 17.99 -5.80 5.23
C LEU A 268 19.09 -4.81 5.63
N ALA A 269 20.20 -5.27 6.21
CA ALA A 269 21.33 -4.39 6.56
C ALA A 269 21.90 -3.69 5.32
N GLN A 270 22.01 -4.43 4.21
CA GLN A 270 22.51 -3.90 2.94
C GLN A 270 21.57 -2.90 2.27
N ALA A 271 20.27 -3.04 2.50
CA ALA A 271 19.24 -2.34 1.73
C ALA A 271 18.56 -1.22 2.51
N VAL A 272 18.25 -1.47 3.79
CA VAL A 272 17.52 -0.59 4.72
C VAL A 272 17.98 -0.88 6.16
N ASP A 273 19.23 -0.54 6.46
CA ASP A 273 19.87 -0.66 7.78
C ASP A 273 19.04 -0.09 8.95
N SER A 274 18.33 1.01 8.70
CA SER A 274 17.46 1.67 9.67
C SER A 274 16.39 0.75 10.25
N LEU A 275 16.00 -0.35 9.61
CA LEU A 275 15.05 -1.32 10.18
C LEU A 275 15.67 -2.20 11.28
N LEU A 276 16.99 -2.31 11.35
CA LEU A 276 17.68 -3.27 12.20
C LEU A 276 18.09 -2.72 13.57
N LEU A 277 17.79 -1.45 13.86
CA LEU A 277 18.19 -0.81 15.12
C LEU A 277 17.82 -1.62 16.37
N ASN A 278 16.65 -2.26 16.36
CA ASN A 278 16.15 -3.10 17.45
C ASN A 278 16.42 -4.60 17.26
N VAL A 279 16.97 -5.01 16.11
CA VAL A 279 17.36 -6.39 15.80
C VAL A 279 18.79 -6.67 16.27
N VAL A 280 19.70 -5.71 16.15
CA VAL A 280 21.11 -5.87 16.57
C VAL A 280 21.25 -6.32 18.03
N PRO A 281 20.50 -5.77 19.01
CA PRO A 281 20.54 -6.27 20.38
C PRO A 281 20.11 -7.73 20.52
N GLN A 282 19.21 -8.24 19.67
CA GLN A 282 18.81 -9.64 19.69
C GLN A 282 19.93 -10.55 19.19
N LEU A 283 20.63 -10.14 18.12
CA LEU A 283 21.83 -10.84 17.63
C LEU A 283 22.95 -10.86 18.67
N GLU A 284 23.08 -9.81 19.49
CA GLU A 284 24.04 -9.78 20.59
C GLU A 284 23.72 -10.85 21.65
N GLU A 285 22.44 -11.02 22.01
CA GLU A 285 22.03 -12.07 22.94
C GLU A 285 22.27 -13.47 22.37
N GLU A 286 22.11 -13.66 21.05
CA GLU A 286 22.46 -14.92 20.38
C GLU A 286 23.95 -15.28 20.43
N LEU A 287 24.85 -14.30 20.61
CA LEU A 287 26.26 -14.59 20.84
C LEU A 287 26.52 -15.19 22.23
N ARG A 288 25.56 -15.09 23.15
CA ARG A 288 25.68 -15.51 24.55
C ARG A 288 24.98 -16.84 24.84
N VAL A 289 24.18 -17.37 23.89
CA VAL A 289 23.50 -18.67 24.09
C VAL A 289 24.50 -19.83 24.13
N THR A 290 24.08 -20.95 24.73
CA THR A 290 24.87 -22.17 24.94
C THR A 290 25.15 -22.94 23.65
N ASP A 291 24.24 -22.91 22.69
CA ASP A 291 24.36 -23.62 21.41
C ASP A 291 25.44 -23.00 20.51
N GLN A 292 26.39 -23.82 20.05
CA GLN A 292 27.49 -23.37 19.19
C GLN A 292 27.01 -22.95 17.79
N THR A 293 25.98 -23.60 17.26
CA THR A 293 25.45 -23.34 15.92
C THR A 293 24.81 -21.97 15.88
N ILE A 294 23.98 -21.63 16.87
CA ILE A 294 23.35 -20.31 17.00
C ILE A 294 24.43 -19.21 17.07
N ARG A 295 25.39 -19.35 18.00
CA ARG A 295 26.52 -18.38 18.10
C ARG A 295 27.29 -18.22 16.79
N SER A 296 27.51 -19.32 16.06
CA SER A 296 28.22 -19.30 14.78
C SER A 296 27.42 -18.54 13.70
N ILE A 297 26.11 -18.76 13.61
CA ILE A 297 25.22 -18.07 12.66
C ILE A 297 25.14 -16.57 13.00
N ALA A 298 24.97 -16.21 14.28
CA ALA A 298 24.96 -14.83 14.74
C ALA A 298 26.30 -14.11 14.47
N THR A 299 27.42 -14.78 14.74
CA THR A 299 28.77 -14.25 14.44
C THR A 299 28.96 -13.99 12.95
N GLN A 300 28.53 -14.92 12.08
CA GLN A 300 28.59 -14.74 10.63
C GLN A 300 27.71 -13.57 10.17
N THR A 301 26.54 -13.40 10.79
CA THR A 301 25.60 -12.32 10.48
C THR A 301 26.15 -10.95 10.83
N LEU A 302 26.63 -10.79 12.06
CA LEU A 302 27.28 -9.54 12.47
C LEU A 302 28.55 -9.27 11.66
N GLY A 303 29.34 -10.32 11.37
CA GLY A 303 30.50 -10.21 10.49
C GLY A 303 30.16 -9.73 9.08
N ALA A 304 29.04 -10.17 8.51
CA ALA A 304 28.56 -9.68 7.22
C ALA A 304 28.08 -8.23 7.31
N ILE A 305 27.34 -7.85 8.36
CA ILE A 305 26.86 -6.48 8.57
C ILE A 305 28.02 -5.49 8.73
N PHE A 306 29.01 -5.81 9.58
CA PHE A 306 30.15 -4.93 9.83
C PHE A 306 31.25 -5.01 8.77
N GLY A 307 31.31 -6.12 8.04
CA GLY A 307 32.29 -6.33 6.97
C GLY A 307 31.91 -5.67 5.65
N ASP A 308 30.64 -5.33 5.44
CA ASP A 308 30.19 -4.71 4.19
C ASP A 308 30.68 -3.28 4.08
N SER A 309 31.72 -3.10 3.27
CA SER A 309 32.59 -1.93 3.24
C SER A 309 32.02 -0.81 2.36
N ASN A 310 30.76 -0.42 2.53
CA ASN A 310 30.25 0.78 1.85
C ASN A 310 30.52 2.07 2.65
N GLU A 311 30.71 2.00 3.97
CA GLU A 311 31.11 3.16 4.79
C GLU A 311 32.64 3.31 4.94
N THR A 312 33.41 2.23 4.76
CA THR A 312 34.87 2.28 4.97
C THR A 312 35.61 3.06 3.89
N THR A 313 34.97 3.35 2.75
CA THR A 313 35.60 4.07 1.64
C THR A 313 35.55 5.59 1.81
N GLU A 314 34.61 6.14 2.59
CA GLU A 314 34.55 7.59 2.87
C GLU A 314 35.52 8.01 3.97
N LEU A 315 35.74 7.16 4.99
CA LEU A 315 36.69 7.44 6.08
C LEU A 315 38.16 7.34 5.66
N LEU A 316 38.47 6.61 4.59
CA LEU A 316 39.83 6.48 4.04
C LEU A 316 40.17 7.54 2.99
N GLN A 317 39.23 8.44 2.64
CA GLN A 317 39.46 9.57 1.73
C GLN A 317 39.64 10.91 2.48
N SER A 318 39.56 10.90 3.81
CA SER A 318 39.76 12.08 4.67
C SER A 318 41.12 12.15 5.38
N GLU A 319 42.11 11.35 4.96
CA GLU A 319 43.51 11.47 5.40
C GLU A 319 44.46 11.92 4.29
#